data_AF-A0A1C5F7I9-F1
#
_entry.id   AF-A0A1C5F7I9-F1
#
_cell.length_a   1.000
_cell.length_b   1.000
_cell.length_c   1.000
_cell.angle_alpha   90.00
_cell.angle_beta   90.00
_cell.angle_gamma   90.00
#
_symmetry.space_group_name_H-M   'P 1'
#
loop_
_entity.id
_entity.type
_entity.pdbx_description
1 polymer ?
#
loop_
_entity_poly.entity_id
_entity_poly.type
_entity_poly.pdbx_seq_one_letter_code
_entity_poly.pdbx_strand_id
1 'polypeptide(L)'
;MPAAGFAEIRGRFPEYVFDAVGSGRVWAGAEALAATHQTWLRDPASGQFLFDVFREPHEGGMWICRRDESLRLPYDAIIERTANGIPYLMPELVLLFKAKATRPKDQADFDGVLPLLSQARRDVLSGWLTRVHPGHPWLAKLAGQ
;
A
#
# COMPACT_ATOMS: atom_id res chain seq x y z
N MET A 1 -6.32 -3.66 -0.92
CA MET A 1 -7.31 -4.71 -1.28
C MET A 1 -7.59 -4.65 -2.79
N PRO A 2 -8.16 -5.71 -3.41
CA PRO A 2 -8.46 -5.71 -4.85
C PRO A 2 -9.48 -4.62 -5.21
N ALA A 3 -9.17 -3.71 -6.14
CA ALA A 3 -10.04 -2.56 -6.43
C ALA A 3 -11.53 -2.91 -6.66
N ALA A 4 -11.83 -4.06 -7.26
CA ALA A 4 -13.20 -4.52 -7.53
C ALA A 4 -14.01 -4.84 -6.26
N GLY A 5 -13.37 -5.19 -5.14
CA GLY A 5 -14.07 -5.49 -3.88
C GLY A 5 -14.46 -4.25 -3.08
N PHE A 6 -14.18 -3.05 -3.56
CA PHE A 6 -14.45 -1.82 -2.80
C PHE A 6 -15.94 -1.60 -2.52
N ALA A 7 -16.82 -2.04 -3.42
CA ALA A 7 -18.27 -1.97 -3.22
C ALA A 7 -18.73 -2.75 -1.97
N GLU A 8 -18.11 -3.91 -1.70
CA GLU A 8 -18.40 -4.72 -0.51
C GLU A 8 -18.02 -3.98 0.78
N ILE A 9 -16.85 -3.33 0.79
CA ILE A 9 -16.43 -2.51 1.95
C ILE A 9 -17.43 -1.39 2.18
N ARG A 10 -17.83 -0.66 1.14
CA ARG A 10 -18.83 0.40 1.26
C ARG A 10 -20.17 -0.12 1.80
N GLY A 11 -20.59 -1.29 1.35
CA GLY A 11 -21.82 -1.94 1.82
C GLY A 11 -21.81 -2.31 3.31
N ARG A 12 -20.62 -2.49 3.92
CA ARG A 12 -20.48 -2.75 5.36
C ARG A 12 -20.54 -1.50 6.24
N PHE A 13 -20.44 -0.31 5.64
CA PHE A 13 -20.40 0.97 6.33
C PHE A 13 -21.42 1.96 5.69
N PRO A 14 -22.71 1.60 5.60
CA PRO A 14 -23.72 2.40 4.89
C PRO A 14 -24.00 3.76 5.54
N GLU A 15 -23.71 3.92 6.83
CA GLU A 15 -23.88 5.15 7.60
C GLU A 15 -22.75 6.17 7.37
N TYR A 16 -21.68 5.75 6.70
CA TYR A 16 -20.48 6.55 6.47
C TYR A 16 -20.33 6.98 5.01
N VAL A 17 -19.55 8.04 4.79
CA VAL A 17 -19.23 8.56 3.46
C VAL A 17 -17.81 8.16 3.10
N PHE A 18 -17.58 7.78 1.84
CA PHE A 18 -16.24 7.57 1.31
C PHE A 18 -15.90 8.71 0.36
N ASP A 19 -14.78 9.37 0.63
CA ASP A 19 -14.28 10.47 -0.18
C ASP A 19 -12.98 10.07 -0.88
N ALA A 20 -12.80 10.55 -2.11
CA ALA A 20 -11.54 10.46 -2.82
C ALA A 20 -10.57 11.49 -2.25
N VAL A 21 -9.32 11.07 -2.04
CA VAL A 21 -8.29 11.95 -1.48
C VAL A 21 -7.00 11.89 -2.27
N GLY A 22 -6.29 13.01 -2.30
CA GLY A 22 -5.03 13.13 -3.03
C GLY A 22 -4.57 14.57 -3.12
N SER A 23 -3.26 14.79 -3.19
CA SER A 23 -2.67 16.12 -3.39
C SER A 23 -3.19 17.21 -2.42
N GLY A 24 -3.46 16.83 -1.16
CA GLY A 24 -3.98 17.74 -0.13
C GLY A 24 -5.44 18.16 -0.32
N ARG A 25 -6.21 17.44 -1.15
CA ARG A 25 -7.61 17.73 -1.47
C ARG A 25 -8.50 16.52 -1.25
N VAL A 26 -9.80 16.80 -1.08
CA VAL A 26 -10.88 15.83 -0.89
C VAL A 26 -11.94 16.08 -1.96
N TRP A 27 -12.39 15.01 -2.63
CA TRP A 27 -13.42 15.06 -3.66
C TRP A 27 -14.50 14.01 -3.39
N ALA A 28 -15.76 14.39 -3.59
CA ALA A 28 -16.91 13.51 -3.45
C ALA A 28 -17.36 12.96 -4.81
N GLY A 29 -18.14 11.88 -4.78
CA GLY A 29 -18.79 11.32 -5.97
C GLY A 29 -18.04 10.14 -6.61
N ALA A 30 -18.79 9.28 -7.30
CA ALA A 30 -18.30 8.01 -7.80
C ALA A 30 -17.13 8.14 -8.79
N GLU A 31 -17.17 9.15 -9.66
CA GLU A 31 -16.10 9.43 -10.63
C GLU A 31 -14.78 9.77 -9.92
N ALA A 32 -14.83 10.60 -8.87
CA ALA A 32 -13.65 10.94 -8.09
C ALA A 32 -13.08 9.71 -7.36
N LEU A 33 -13.94 8.84 -6.82
CA LEU A 33 -13.51 7.58 -6.19
C LEU A 33 -12.81 6.67 -7.21
N ALA A 34 -13.29 6.61 -8.45
CA ALA A 34 -12.68 5.81 -9.50
C ALA A 34 -11.32 6.36 -9.94
N ALA A 35 -11.10 7.68 -9.83
CA ALA A 35 -9.87 8.35 -10.25
C ALA A 35 -8.70 8.23 -9.27
N THR A 36 -8.92 7.71 -8.05
CA THR A 36 -7.86 7.54 -7.03
C THR A 36 -7.70 6.09 -6.62
N HIS A 37 -6.52 5.77 -6.09
CA HIS A 37 -6.27 4.49 -5.42
C HIS A 37 -6.54 4.52 -3.92
N GLN A 38 -6.72 5.70 -3.33
CA GLN A 38 -6.94 5.87 -1.90
C GLN A 38 -8.25 6.62 -1.68
N THR A 39 -9.08 6.08 -0.79
CA THR A 39 -10.28 6.74 -0.28
C THR A 39 -10.31 6.71 1.21
N TRP A 40 -10.84 7.77 1.80
CA TRP A 40 -11.01 7.86 3.24
C TRP A 40 -12.47 7.73 3.59
N LEU A 41 -12.75 6.93 4.63
CA LEU A 41 -14.05 6.85 5.24
C LEU A 41 -14.19 8.01 6.23
N ARG A 42 -15.28 8.76 6.11
CA ARG A 42 -15.63 9.91 6.94
C ARG A 42 -17.00 9.71 7.58
N ASP A 43 -17.06 10.04 8.86
CA ASP A 43 -18.31 10.20 9.59
C ASP A 43 -19.01 11.51 9.18
N PRO A 44 -20.20 11.47 8.57
CA PRO A 44 -20.91 12.68 8.18
C PRO A 44 -21.44 13.48 9.38
N ALA A 45 -21.64 12.86 10.55
CA ALA A 45 -22.14 13.54 11.74
C ALA A 45 -21.05 14.40 12.40
N SER A 46 -19.84 13.87 12.53
CA SER A 46 -18.70 14.56 13.17
C SER A 46 -17.74 15.23 12.18
N GLY A 47 -17.75 14.82 10.91
CA GLY A 47 -16.75 15.21 9.92
C GLY A 47 -15.41 14.50 10.06
N GLN A 48 -15.25 13.58 11.01
CA GLN A 48 -13.98 12.90 11.28
C GLN A 48 -13.69 11.80 10.25
N PHE A 49 -12.43 11.70 9.83
CA PHE A 49 -11.93 10.58 9.04
C PHE A 49 -11.50 9.45 9.96
N LEU A 50 -11.99 8.23 9.70
CA LEU A 50 -11.79 7.08 10.57
C LEU A 50 -10.71 6.13 10.06
N PHE A 51 -10.73 5.82 8.75
CA PHE A 51 -9.72 4.98 8.11
C PHE A 51 -9.64 5.24 6.61
N ASP A 52 -8.60 4.69 5.99
CA ASP A 52 -8.39 4.71 4.55
C ASP A 52 -8.45 3.32 3.93
N VAL A 53 -8.79 3.29 2.63
CA VAL A 53 -8.83 2.08 1.82
C VAL A 53 -7.97 2.30 0.60
N PHE A 54 -6.88 1.54 0.51
CA PHE A 54 -6.09 1.43 -0.71
C PHE A 54 -6.68 0.34 -1.63
N ARG A 55 -7.08 0.78 -2.82
CA ARG A 55 -7.58 -0.02 -3.94
C ARG A 55 -6.45 -0.23 -4.94
N GLU A 56 -5.84 -1.40 -4.91
CA GLU A 56 -4.77 -1.73 -5.84
C GLU A 56 -5.34 -2.42 -7.09
N PRO A 57 -4.74 -2.20 -8.27
CA PRO A 57 -5.06 -2.96 -9.47
C PRO A 57 -4.85 -4.46 -9.23
N HIS A 58 -5.68 -5.28 -9.89
CA HIS A 58 -5.65 -6.73 -9.75
C HIS A 58 -6.25 -7.43 -10.96
N GLU A 59 -5.90 -8.71 -11.10
CA GLU A 59 -6.51 -9.64 -12.06
C GLU A 59 -6.72 -11.00 -11.38
N GLY A 60 -7.98 -11.40 -11.20
CA GLY A 60 -8.30 -12.62 -10.46
C GLY A 60 -7.71 -12.61 -9.05
N GLY A 61 -6.91 -13.62 -8.70
CA GLY A 61 -6.20 -13.70 -7.42
C GLY A 61 -4.88 -12.92 -7.36
N MET A 62 -4.51 -12.19 -8.42
CA MET A 62 -3.22 -11.53 -8.54
C MET A 62 -3.31 -10.04 -8.21
N TRP A 63 -2.52 -9.62 -7.23
CA TRP A 63 -2.19 -8.21 -7.01
C TRP A 63 -1.25 -7.71 -8.11
N ILE A 64 -1.45 -6.46 -8.55
CA ILE A 64 -0.63 -5.80 -9.57
C ILE A 64 -0.08 -4.50 -8.99
N CYS A 65 1.23 -4.28 -9.10
CA CYS A 65 1.83 -3.04 -8.65
C CYS A 65 1.38 -1.87 -9.54
N ARG A 66 0.62 -0.91 -8.98
CA ARG A 66 0.22 0.32 -9.69
C ARG A 66 1.38 1.21 -10.19
N ARG A 67 2.63 0.88 -9.86
CA ARG A 67 3.83 1.62 -10.31
C ARG A 67 4.58 0.91 -11.42
N ASP A 68 4.37 -0.39 -11.56
CA ASP A 68 4.91 -1.23 -12.63
C ASP A 68 4.03 -2.49 -12.73
N GLU A 69 3.15 -2.53 -13.75
CA GLU A 69 2.13 -3.57 -13.87
C GLU A 69 2.70 -4.97 -14.13
N SER A 70 3.96 -5.07 -14.53
CA SER A 70 4.62 -6.37 -14.69
C SER A 70 5.02 -7.00 -13.35
N LEU A 71 5.10 -6.21 -12.27
CA LEU A 71 5.26 -6.73 -10.92
C LEU A 71 3.90 -7.19 -10.40
N ARG A 72 3.70 -8.51 -10.44
CA ARG A 72 2.45 -9.18 -10.06
C ARG A 72 2.75 -10.25 -9.02
N LEU A 73 1.89 -10.34 -8.00
CA LEU A 73 2.03 -11.31 -6.91
C LEU A 73 0.65 -11.86 -6.54
N PRO A 74 0.53 -13.14 -6.16
CA PRO A 74 -0.69 -13.66 -5.56
C PRO A 74 -1.10 -12.85 -4.31
N TYR A 75 -2.39 -12.57 -4.11
CA TYR A 75 -2.85 -11.78 -2.97
C TYR A 75 -2.55 -12.44 -1.62
N ASP A 76 -2.59 -13.77 -1.55
CA ASP A 76 -2.21 -14.55 -0.37
C ASP A 76 -0.72 -14.45 -0.06
N ALA A 77 0.13 -14.28 -1.08
CA ALA A 77 1.58 -14.11 -0.91
C ALA A 77 1.98 -12.72 -0.36
N ILE A 78 1.16 -11.68 -0.57
CA ILE A 78 1.48 -10.32 -0.09
C ILE A 78 0.86 -9.99 1.28
N ILE A 79 0.00 -10.87 1.81
CA ILE A 79 -0.64 -10.69 3.11
C ILE A 79 -0.01 -11.66 4.11
N GLU A 80 0.81 -11.10 4.99
CA GLU A 80 1.32 -11.80 6.15
C GLU A 80 0.35 -11.69 7.33
N ARG A 81 0.59 -12.48 8.38
CA ARG A 81 -0.23 -12.49 9.59
C ARG A 81 0.64 -12.42 10.83
N THR A 82 0.20 -11.65 11.81
CA THR A 82 0.82 -11.67 13.14
C THR A 82 0.58 -13.02 13.83
N ALA A 83 1.26 -13.27 14.95
CA ALA A 83 1.03 -14.48 15.75
C ALA A 83 -0.44 -14.66 16.18
N ASN A 84 -1.18 -13.55 16.32
CA ASN A 84 -2.61 -13.55 16.68
C ASN A 84 -3.53 -13.50 15.45
N GLY A 85 -2.99 -13.71 14.23
CA GLY A 85 -3.76 -13.84 13.00
C GLY A 85 -4.15 -12.53 12.31
N ILE A 86 -3.70 -11.37 12.81
CA ILE A 86 -4.02 -10.05 12.22
C ILE A 86 -3.32 -9.92 10.87
N PRO A 87 -4.04 -9.72 9.76
CA PRO A 87 -3.43 -9.60 8.44
C PRO A 87 -2.73 -8.25 8.26
N TYR A 88 -1.56 -8.24 7.62
CA TYR A 88 -0.84 -7.04 7.23
C TYR A 88 -0.11 -7.23 5.90
N LEU A 89 0.15 -6.13 5.20
CA LEU A 89 0.91 -6.16 3.94
C LEU A 89 2.38 -6.49 4.22
N MET A 90 2.98 -7.39 3.45
CA MET A 90 4.39 -7.74 3.62
C MET A 90 5.29 -6.47 3.62
N PRO A 91 6.22 -6.35 4.58
CA PRO A 91 7.05 -5.15 4.78
C PRO A 91 7.77 -4.63 3.54
N GLU A 92 8.29 -5.49 2.68
CA GLU A 92 9.00 -5.12 1.45
C GLU A 92 8.08 -4.37 0.49
N LEU A 93 6.82 -4.77 0.41
CA LEU A 93 5.85 -4.12 -0.45
C LEU A 93 5.41 -2.76 0.12
N VAL A 94 5.30 -2.67 1.45
CA VAL A 94 5.11 -1.37 2.14
C VAL A 94 6.31 -0.45 1.84
N LEU A 95 7.54 -0.95 1.95
CA LEU A 95 8.76 -0.18 1.68
C LEU A 95 8.86 0.23 0.20
N LEU A 96 8.51 -0.65 -0.75
CA LEU A 96 8.44 -0.31 -2.17
C LEU A 96 7.50 0.87 -2.42
N PHE A 97 6.36 0.93 -1.73
CA PHE A 97 5.47 2.08 -1.81
C PHE A 97 6.07 3.34 -1.18
N LYS A 98 6.76 3.23 -0.05
CA LYS A 98 7.40 4.35 0.65
C LYS A 98 8.59 4.96 -0.11
N ALA A 99 9.31 4.15 -0.87
CA ALA A 99 10.48 4.55 -1.66
C ALA A 99 10.22 5.68 -2.69
N LYS A 100 8.95 5.95 -3.06
CA LYS A 100 8.63 7.08 -3.97
C LYS A 100 8.96 8.45 -3.38
N ALA A 101 8.86 8.61 -2.06
CA ALA A 101 8.96 9.93 -1.43
C ALA A 101 10.09 10.03 -0.40
N THR A 102 10.51 8.92 0.23
CA THR A 102 11.60 8.90 1.22
C THR A 102 11.51 10.02 2.26
N ARG A 103 10.30 10.35 2.72
CA ARG A 103 10.10 11.35 3.79
C ARG A 103 10.78 10.84 5.07
N PRO A 104 11.06 11.69 6.08
CA PRO A 104 11.68 11.24 7.33
C PRO A 104 11.02 10.01 7.96
N LYS A 105 9.68 9.94 7.95
CA LYS A 105 8.94 8.76 8.43
C LYS A 105 9.14 7.50 7.56
N ASP A 106 9.25 7.67 6.24
CA ASP A 106 9.48 6.56 5.31
C ASP A 106 10.90 6.00 5.47
N GLN A 107 11.88 6.88 5.74
CA GLN A 107 13.24 6.47 6.08
C GLN A 107 13.30 5.74 7.43
N ALA A 108 12.60 6.26 8.45
CA ALA A 108 12.50 5.61 9.76
C ALA A 108 11.87 4.21 9.65
N ASP A 109 10.81 4.06 8.85
CA ASP A 109 10.20 2.74 8.58
C ASP A 109 11.19 1.79 7.91
N PHE A 110 11.97 2.27 6.92
CA PHE A 110 13.01 1.46 6.27
C PHE A 110 14.09 1.01 7.25
N ASP A 111 14.66 1.94 8.02
CA ASP A 111 15.74 1.63 8.96
C ASP A 111 15.25 0.71 10.10
N GLY A 112 13.99 0.84 10.52
CA GLY A 112 13.39 -0.05 11.52
C GLY A 112 13.07 -1.45 11.00
N VAL A 113 12.66 -1.59 9.74
CA VAL A 113 12.32 -2.88 9.13
C VAL A 113 13.55 -3.64 8.65
N LEU A 114 14.57 -2.96 8.12
CA LEU A 114 15.77 -3.57 7.55
C LEU A 114 16.42 -4.67 8.43
N PRO A 115 16.66 -4.48 9.75
CA PRO A 115 17.25 -5.51 10.58
C PRO A 115 16.34 -6.73 10.81
N LEU A 116 15.04 -6.62 10.54
CA LEU A 116 14.06 -7.70 10.69
C LEU A 116 13.94 -8.56 9.43
N LEU A 117 14.45 -8.08 8.29
CA LEU A 117 14.40 -8.82 7.02
C LEU A 117 15.55 -9.84 6.95
N SER A 118 15.23 -11.09 6.63
CA SER A 118 16.23 -12.07 6.18
C SER A 118 16.93 -11.64 4.89
N GLN A 119 18.07 -12.26 4.56
CA GLN A 119 18.79 -11.93 3.32
C GLN A 119 17.92 -12.11 2.07
N ALA A 120 17.20 -13.22 1.95
CA ALA A 120 16.30 -13.46 0.81
C ALA A 120 15.22 -12.37 0.65
N ARG A 121 14.70 -11.87 1.78
CA ARG A 121 13.72 -10.77 1.82
C ARG A 121 14.33 -9.43 1.36
N ARG A 122 15.59 -9.17 1.72
CA ARG A 122 16.35 -8.00 1.25
C ARG A 122 16.65 -8.09 -0.24
N ASP A 123 16.98 -9.26 -0.74
CA ASP A 123 17.24 -9.48 -2.17
C ASP A 123 15.98 -9.22 -3.00
N VAL A 124 14.81 -9.68 -2.52
CA VAL A 124 13.51 -9.36 -3.13
C VAL A 124 13.26 -7.85 -3.16
N LEU A 125 13.41 -7.17 -2.02
CA LEU A 125 13.23 -5.72 -1.96
C LEU A 125 14.22 -4.98 -2.87
N SER A 126 15.48 -5.41 -2.91
CA SER A 126 16.52 -4.85 -3.77
C SER A 126 16.15 -4.99 -5.26
N GLY A 127 15.65 -6.15 -5.68
CA GLY A 127 15.16 -6.38 -7.03
C GLY A 127 13.97 -5.48 -7.39
N TRP A 128 12.99 -5.35 -6.49
CA TRP A 128 11.84 -4.47 -6.72
C TRP A 128 12.22 -2.99 -6.74
N LEU A 129 13.11 -2.54 -5.86
CA LEU A 129 13.60 -1.17 -5.87
C LEU A 129 14.42 -0.87 -7.13
N THR A 130 15.30 -1.77 -7.55
CA THR A 130 16.07 -1.61 -8.80
C THR A 130 15.14 -1.46 -10.00
N ARG A 131 14.04 -2.21 -10.02
CA ARG A 131 13.03 -2.18 -11.07
C ARG A 131 12.20 -0.89 -11.08
N VAL A 132 11.63 -0.53 -9.93
CA VAL A 132 10.62 0.54 -9.83
C VAL A 132 11.24 1.91 -9.56
N HIS A 133 12.38 1.95 -8.87
CA HIS A 133 13.11 3.17 -8.48
C HIS A 133 14.63 2.97 -8.69
N PRO A 134 15.11 2.85 -9.94
CA PRO A 134 16.53 2.62 -10.21
C PRO A 134 17.41 3.70 -9.56
N GLY A 135 18.49 3.27 -8.89
CA GLY A 135 19.40 4.18 -8.17
C GLY A 135 18.92 4.64 -6.79
N HIS A 136 17.85 4.04 -6.25
CA HIS A 136 17.32 4.42 -4.94
C HIS A 136 18.38 4.27 -3.81
N PRO A 137 18.53 5.26 -2.90
CA PRO A 137 19.56 5.24 -1.85
C PRO A 137 19.52 4.01 -0.93
N TRP A 138 18.34 3.42 -0.72
CA TRP A 138 18.18 2.20 0.07
C TRP A 138 18.91 0.98 -0.51
N LEU A 139 19.18 0.94 -1.84
CA LEU A 139 19.90 -0.16 -2.48
C LEU A 139 21.30 -0.35 -1.87
N ALA A 140 22.00 0.74 -1.55
CA ALA A 140 23.32 0.68 -0.92
C ALA A 140 23.27 0.05 0.48
N LYS A 141 22.21 0.34 1.25
CA LYS A 141 21.99 -0.23 2.59
C LYS A 141 21.56 -1.71 2.54
N LEU A 142 20.87 -2.12 1.47
CA LEU A 142 20.46 -3.51 1.26
C LEU A 142 21.63 -4.42 0.83
N ALA A 143 22.64 -3.86 0.15
CA ALA A 143 23.84 -4.59 -0.26
C ALA A 143 24.87 -4.77 0.86
N GLY A 144 24.77 -3.98 1.94
CA GLY A 144 25.75 -3.94 3.03
C GLY A 144 25.24 -4.54 4.33
N GLN A 145 25.07 -5.86 4.39
CA GLN A 145 25.02 -6.66 5.62
C GLN A 145 25.48 -8.09 5.35
#